data_AF-K3YJA0-F1
#
_entry.id   AF-K3YJA0-F1
#
_cell.length_a   1.000
_cell.length_b   1.000
_cell.length_c   1.000
_cell.angle_alpha   90.00
_cell.angle_beta   90.00
_cell.angle_gamma   90.00
#
_symmetry.space_group_name_H-M   'P 1'
#
loop_
_entity.id
_entity.type
_entity.pdbx_description
1 polymer ?
#
loop_
_entity_poly.entity_id
_entity_poly.type
_entity_poly.pdbx_seq_one_letter_code
_entity_poly.pdbx_strand_id
1 'polypeptide(L)'
;MIFFPGIYGPKGVTVPEPIQSVCTRWGSDPFCSGSYSHIRVGSSGADYDILAESVNDRLFFAGEATNRAYPATMHGALLSGLREASKIHRATESILNSDQKKYSIPKSMRPPNGALEDIFSEPDLAFGRFSFVFSSVTPDDPEALGLARVSLGMLMPPKDHEPKEDQKDQDPAADKIVIETFHLYATVSREQADRLRNSGSDDKSGLGLLCEDLSAKLMGYDSTCDTCSDMISSILSAKKARKRLQRPKNFKISQ
;
A
#
# COMPACT_ATOMS: atom_id res chain seq x y z
N MET A 1 25.73 -20.31 31.60
CA MET A 1 26.40 -19.65 30.46
C MET A 1 27.77 -20.31 30.28
N ILE A 2 27.92 -21.29 29.37
CA ILE A 2 29.11 -22.17 29.37
C ILE A 2 30.29 -21.67 28.51
N PHE A 3 30.03 -20.72 27.61
CA PHE A 3 31.00 -20.28 26.61
C PHE A 3 32.18 -19.53 27.20
N PHE A 4 31.92 -18.51 28.04
CA PHE A 4 32.99 -17.71 28.66
C PHE A 4 33.87 -18.52 29.62
N PRO A 5 33.33 -19.34 30.54
CA PRO A 5 34.14 -20.25 31.35
C PRO A 5 35.02 -21.19 30.52
N GLY A 6 34.55 -21.66 29.35
CA GLY A 6 35.34 -22.51 28.45
C GLY A 6 36.54 -21.81 27.80
N ILE A 7 36.44 -20.50 27.51
CA ILE A 7 37.54 -19.70 26.93
C ILE A 7 38.56 -19.27 27.99
N TYR A 8 38.07 -18.87 29.16
CA TYR A 8 38.87 -18.22 30.20
C TYR A 8 39.38 -19.18 31.28
N GLY A 9 38.69 -20.31 31.49
CA GLY A 9 39.08 -21.35 32.45
C GLY A 9 40.50 -21.91 32.21
N PRO A 10 40.88 -22.31 30.98
CA PRO A 10 42.24 -22.77 30.68
C PRO A 10 43.34 -21.72 30.92
N LYS A 11 42.96 -20.43 31.01
CA LYS A 11 43.87 -19.31 31.30
C LYS A 11 43.95 -18.98 32.79
N GLY A 12 43.34 -19.80 33.65
CA GLY A 12 43.28 -19.58 35.09
C GLY A 12 42.34 -18.44 35.51
N VAL A 13 41.46 -17.97 34.62
CA VAL A 13 40.54 -16.87 34.90
C VAL A 13 39.16 -17.43 35.22
N THR A 14 38.68 -17.18 36.45
CA THR A 14 37.33 -17.52 36.89
C THR A 14 36.34 -16.45 36.42
N VAL A 15 35.36 -16.85 35.62
CA VAL A 15 34.30 -15.95 35.15
C VAL A 15 33.18 -15.94 36.20
N PRO A 16 32.90 -14.80 36.86
CA PRO A 16 31.82 -14.72 37.85
C PRO A 16 30.43 -14.72 37.18
N GLU A 17 29.40 -15.00 37.95
CA GLU A 17 28.01 -14.88 37.50
C GLU A 17 27.66 -13.41 37.18
N PRO A 18 26.86 -13.15 36.13
CA PRO A 18 26.49 -11.79 35.74
C PRO A 18 25.59 -11.14 36.80
N ILE A 19 25.88 -9.87 37.13
CA ILE A 19 25.05 -9.07 38.06
C ILE A 19 23.67 -8.78 37.43
N GLN A 20 23.64 -8.53 36.12
CA GLN A 20 22.43 -8.27 35.36
C GLN A 20 22.59 -8.82 33.94
N SER A 21 21.48 -9.34 33.40
CA SER A 21 21.41 -9.77 32.01
C SER A 21 20.10 -9.29 31.39
N VAL A 22 20.15 -8.84 30.14
CA VAL A 22 18.97 -8.47 29.34
C VAL A 22 19.06 -9.21 28.01
N CYS A 23 17.97 -9.82 27.59
CA CYS A 23 17.85 -10.54 26.32
C CYS A 23 16.68 -9.95 25.54
N THR A 24 16.97 -9.28 24.43
CA THR A 24 15.96 -8.67 23.55
C THR A 24 15.31 -9.72 22.67
N ARG A 25 14.00 -9.58 22.40
CA ARG A 25 13.23 -10.45 21.52
C ARG A 25 12.52 -9.64 20.42
N TRP A 26 13.31 -8.99 19.57
CA TRP A 26 12.83 -8.08 18.52
C TRP A 26 11.74 -8.69 17.62
N GLY A 27 11.86 -9.96 17.26
CA GLY A 27 10.86 -10.66 16.42
C GLY A 27 9.51 -10.90 17.10
N SER A 28 9.44 -10.80 18.43
CA SER A 28 8.19 -10.94 19.20
C SER A 28 7.68 -9.61 19.74
N ASP A 29 8.41 -8.51 19.49
CA ASP A 29 8.01 -7.17 19.91
C ASP A 29 6.92 -6.65 18.96
N PRO A 30 5.70 -6.33 19.44
CA PRO A 30 4.59 -5.89 18.59
C PRO A 30 4.82 -4.54 17.89
N PHE A 31 5.83 -3.77 18.31
CA PHE A 31 6.16 -2.48 17.69
C PHE A 31 7.32 -2.57 16.69
N CYS A 32 8.03 -3.69 16.63
CA CYS A 32 9.17 -3.87 15.73
C CYS A 32 8.99 -5.06 14.77
N SER A 33 8.37 -6.14 15.24
CA SER A 33 8.12 -7.39 14.50
C SER A 33 9.37 -7.99 13.81
N GLY A 34 10.56 -7.58 14.25
CA GLY A 34 11.80 -7.82 13.54
C GLY A 34 12.90 -6.85 13.97
N SER A 35 14.10 -7.04 13.43
CA SER A 35 15.26 -6.18 13.74
C SER A 35 15.41 -5.06 12.71
N TYR A 36 15.49 -5.43 11.43
CA TYR A 36 15.66 -4.50 10.30
C TYR A 36 15.30 -5.23 9.00
N SER A 37 15.01 -4.46 7.95
CA SER A 37 14.71 -4.99 6.63
C SER A 37 15.92 -5.66 5.97
N HIS A 38 15.65 -6.58 5.05
CA HIS A 38 16.64 -7.12 4.15
C HIS A 38 16.00 -7.49 2.80
N ILE A 39 16.81 -7.56 1.74
CA ILE A 39 16.32 -8.04 0.44
C ILE A 39 16.17 -9.56 0.51
N ARG A 40 14.93 -10.03 0.53
CA ARG A 40 14.60 -11.46 0.48
C ARG A 40 14.98 -12.06 -0.89
N VAL A 41 15.20 -13.38 -0.93
CA VAL A 41 15.28 -14.10 -2.21
C VAL A 41 14.03 -13.83 -3.05
N GLY A 42 14.22 -13.37 -4.29
CA GLY A 42 13.13 -12.95 -5.19
C GLY A 42 12.75 -11.46 -5.10
N SER A 43 13.25 -10.74 -4.10
CA SER A 43 13.12 -9.29 -3.98
C SER A 43 14.29 -8.54 -4.61
N SER A 44 14.14 -7.22 -4.75
CA SER A 44 15.22 -6.36 -5.28
C SER A 44 15.30 -5.03 -4.56
N GLY A 45 16.35 -4.25 -4.84
CA GLY A 45 16.48 -2.90 -4.32
C GLY A 45 15.32 -1.97 -4.70
N ALA A 46 14.61 -2.27 -5.80
CA ALA A 46 13.41 -1.52 -6.21
C ALA A 46 12.26 -1.64 -5.20
N ASP A 47 12.30 -2.64 -4.31
CA ASP A 47 11.28 -2.79 -3.27
C ASP A 47 11.31 -1.64 -2.26
N TYR A 48 12.49 -1.12 -1.93
CA TYR A 48 12.65 0.07 -1.11
C TYR A 48 12.07 1.32 -1.78
N ASP A 49 12.25 1.44 -3.10
CA ASP A 49 11.77 2.59 -3.87
C ASP A 49 10.23 2.61 -3.88
N ILE A 50 9.62 1.43 -4.03
CA ILE A 50 8.16 1.25 -3.99
C ILE A 50 7.61 1.53 -2.59
N LEU A 51 8.28 1.06 -1.53
CA LEU A 51 7.91 1.39 -0.15
C LEU A 51 8.05 2.90 0.18
N ALA A 52 8.85 3.64 -0.58
CA ALA A 52 9.06 5.08 -0.40
C ALA A 52 8.08 5.96 -1.20
N GLU A 53 7.18 5.36 -1.98
CA GLU A 53 6.18 6.06 -2.79
C GLU A 53 5.13 6.73 -1.89
N SER A 54 4.77 7.98 -2.19
CA SER A 54 3.63 8.64 -1.56
C SER A 54 2.31 8.17 -2.19
N VAL A 55 1.27 8.07 -1.38
CA VAL A 55 -0.09 7.78 -1.87
C VAL A 55 -0.88 9.08 -1.93
N ASN A 56 -1.27 9.46 -3.15
CA ASN A 56 -2.07 10.65 -3.45
C ASN A 56 -1.51 11.96 -2.86
N ASP A 57 -0.20 12.05 -2.65
CA ASP A 57 0.47 13.16 -1.95
C ASP A 57 -0.16 13.50 -0.58
N ARG A 58 -0.74 12.50 0.09
CA ARG A 58 -1.36 12.61 1.42
C ARG A 58 -0.80 11.66 2.45
N LEU A 59 -0.43 10.45 2.04
CA LEU A 59 0.26 9.47 2.89
C LEU A 59 1.69 9.30 2.39
N PHE A 60 2.65 9.46 3.30
CA PHE A 60 4.08 9.41 3.02
C PHE A 60 4.73 8.37 3.93
N PHE A 61 5.74 7.67 3.40
CA PHE A 61 6.43 6.60 4.12
C PHE A 61 7.91 6.93 4.29
N ALA A 62 8.35 6.94 5.55
CA ALA A 62 9.74 7.11 5.95
C ALA A 62 10.19 5.93 6.82
N GLY A 63 11.49 5.84 7.07
CA GLY A 63 12.10 4.75 7.84
C GLY A 63 13.21 4.04 7.05
N GLU A 64 13.89 3.10 7.72
CA GLU A 64 15.03 2.39 7.12
C GLU A 64 14.62 1.58 5.88
N ALA A 65 13.42 0.99 5.90
CA ALA A 65 12.87 0.17 4.81
C ALA A 65 12.39 0.98 3.59
N THR A 66 12.64 2.29 3.57
CA THR A 66 12.27 3.19 2.47
C THR A 66 13.50 3.86 1.84
N ASN A 67 14.71 3.42 2.18
CA ASN A 67 15.96 3.99 1.67
C ASN A 67 16.83 2.93 1.01
N ARG A 68 16.74 2.83 -0.31
CA ARG A 68 17.50 1.87 -1.12
C ARG A 68 19.02 1.99 -0.97
N ALA A 69 19.54 3.21 -0.81
CA ALA A 69 20.98 3.44 -0.74
C ALA A 69 21.55 3.01 0.63
N TYR A 70 20.74 3.11 1.68
CA TYR A 70 21.17 2.92 3.07
C TYR A 70 20.13 2.11 3.88
N PRO A 71 19.74 0.91 3.45
CA PRO A 71 18.75 0.10 4.15
C PRO A 71 19.31 -0.44 5.47
N ALA A 72 18.44 -0.81 6.41
CA ALA A 72 18.82 -1.41 7.70
C ALA A 72 19.79 -0.57 8.55
N THR A 73 19.83 0.76 8.34
CA THR A 73 20.71 1.67 9.08
C THR A 73 19.95 2.83 9.72
N MET A 74 20.48 3.33 10.85
CA MET A 74 19.94 4.51 11.52
C MET A 74 20.02 5.76 10.64
N HIS A 75 21.15 6.00 9.96
CA HIS A 75 21.27 7.17 9.08
C HIS A 75 20.36 7.06 7.85
N GLY A 76 20.09 5.85 7.34
CA GLY A 76 19.13 5.62 6.27
C GLY A 76 17.71 6.07 6.65
N ALA A 77 17.28 5.75 7.87
CA ALA A 77 16.02 6.20 8.45
C ALA A 77 15.97 7.73 8.65
N LEU A 78 17.05 8.34 9.11
CA LEU A 78 17.14 9.80 9.24
C LEU A 78 16.99 10.50 7.88
N LEU A 79 17.73 10.03 6.88
CA LEU A 79 17.70 10.61 5.53
C LEU A 79 16.33 10.44 4.86
N SER A 80 15.66 9.29 5.05
CA SER A 80 14.30 9.12 4.54
C SER A 80 13.29 10.02 5.23
N GLY A 81 13.44 10.29 6.54
CA GLY A 81 12.63 11.28 7.25
C GLY A 81 12.75 12.69 6.67
N LEU A 82 13.98 13.16 6.41
CA LEU A 82 14.21 14.45 5.77
C LEU A 82 13.61 14.52 4.35
N ARG A 83 13.73 13.43 3.59
CA ARG A 83 13.14 13.30 2.24
C ARG A 83 11.62 13.46 2.27
N GLU A 84 10.93 12.74 3.15
CA GLU A 84 9.47 12.81 3.24
C GLU A 84 8.99 14.15 3.82
N ALA A 85 9.72 14.75 4.78
CA ALA A 85 9.41 16.09 5.28
C ALA A 85 9.42 17.15 4.16
N SER A 86 10.41 17.08 3.26
CA SER A 86 10.48 17.96 2.09
C SER A 86 9.31 17.72 1.12
N LYS A 87 8.94 16.46 0.88
CA LYS A 87 7.79 16.12 0.02
C LYS A 87 6.47 16.63 0.62
N ILE A 88 6.25 16.44 1.92
CA ILE A 88 5.07 16.93 2.65
C ILE A 88 4.98 18.44 2.54
N HIS A 89 6.08 19.17 2.82
CA HIS A 89 6.08 20.62 2.70
C HIS A 89 5.66 21.08 1.30
N ARG A 90 6.21 20.47 0.24
CA ARG A 90 5.84 20.78 -1.16
C ARG A 90 4.39 20.43 -1.48
N ALA A 91 3.85 19.35 -0.94
CA ALA A 91 2.46 18.96 -1.10
C ALA A 91 1.50 19.91 -0.37
N THR A 92 1.87 20.39 0.82
CA THR A 92 1.08 21.40 1.54
C THR A 92 1.07 22.74 0.80
N GLU A 93 2.21 23.18 0.28
CA GLU A 93 2.29 24.40 -0.54
C GLU A 93 1.44 24.29 -1.81
N SER A 94 1.37 23.13 -2.47
CA SER A 94 0.53 22.96 -3.65
C SER A 94 -0.96 23.03 -3.32
N ILE A 95 -1.38 22.55 -2.15
CA ILE A 95 -2.75 22.65 -1.64
C ILE A 95 -3.10 24.11 -1.34
N LEU A 96 -2.23 24.85 -0.65
CA LEU A 96 -2.47 26.26 -0.30
C LEU A 96 -2.49 27.16 -1.54
N ASN A 97 -1.66 26.87 -2.54
CA ASN A 97 -1.61 27.63 -3.79
C ASN A 97 -2.66 27.19 -4.84
N SER A 98 -3.51 26.20 -4.51
CA SER A 98 -4.53 25.66 -5.42
C SER A 98 -5.68 26.64 -5.73
N ASP A 99 -5.84 27.70 -4.93
CA ASP A 99 -6.74 28.82 -5.26
C ASP A 99 -6.20 29.73 -6.39
N GLN A 100 -4.95 29.56 -6.86
CA GLN A 100 -4.38 30.46 -7.88
C GLN A 100 -3.60 29.84 -9.05
N LYS A 101 -3.29 28.54 -9.13
CA LYS A 101 -2.64 28.01 -10.36
C LYS A 101 -2.84 26.51 -10.58
N LYS A 102 -3.75 26.19 -11.52
CA LYS A 102 -3.67 25.00 -12.37
C LYS A 102 -2.35 25.06 -13.14
N TYR A 103 -1.28 24.40 -12.71
CA TYR A 103 -0.23 23.83 -13.57
C TYR A 103 0.77 23.06 -12.68
N SER A 104 0.76 21.74 -12.76
CA SER A 104 1.95 20.94 -12.48
C SER A 104 2.12 19.89 -13.58
N ILE A 105 3.26 20.05 -14.26
CA ILE A 105 3.96 19.22 -15.25
C ILE A 105 3.26 17.90 -15.66
N PRO A 106 3.02 17.66 -16.96
CA PRO A 106 2.54 16.36 -17.42
C PRO A 106 3.67 15.33 -17.30
N LYS A 107 3.53 14.34 -16.39
CA LYS A 107 4.34 13.13 -16.50
C LYS A 107 3.86 12.34 -17.72
N SER A 108 4.59 12.50 -18.81
CA SER A 108 4.47 11.76 -20.06
C SER A 108 4.79 10.28 -19.83
N MET A 109 4.08 9.39 -20.55
CA MET A 109 4.04 7.91 -20.47
C MET A 109 3.16 7.26 -19.39
N ARG A 110 2.19 7.97 -18.82
CA ARG A 110 1.20 7.36 -17.92
C ARG A 110 0.00 6.77 -18.67
N PRO A 111 -0.58 5.64 -18.22
CA PRO A 111 -1.99 5.36 -18.46
C PRO A 111 -2.82 6.59 -18.06
N PRO A 112 -3.92 6.93 -18.75
CA PRO A 112 -4.71 8.11 -18.39
C PRO A 112 -5.09 8.03 -16.91
N ASN A 113 -4.92 9.14 -16.16
CA ASN A 113 -5.43 9.28 -14.79
C ASN A 113 -6.86 8.71 -14.77
N GLY A 114 -7.08 7.60 -14.07
CA GLY A 114 -8.33 6.85 -14.16
C GLY A 114 -8.20 5.37 -14.53
N ALA A 115 -7.05 4.87 -15.02
CA ALA A 115 -6.97 3.48 -15.51
C ALA A 115 -7.26 2.43 -14.42
N LEU A 116 -6.75 2.62 -13.20
CA LEU A 116 -7.08 1.74 -12.08
C LEU A 116 -8.51 2.00 -11.59
N GLU A 117 -8.97 3.24 -11.58
CA GLU A 117 -10.34 3.61 -11.21
C GLU A 117 -11.37 2.91 -12.12
N ASP A 118 -11.13 2.90 -13.43
CA ASP A 118 -11.95 2.24 -14.44
C ASP A 118 -11.95 0.72 -14.27
N ILE A 119 -10.77 0.13 -14.00
CA ILE A 119 -10.69 -1.31 -13.78
C ILE A 119 -11.42 -1.70 -12.49
N PHE A 120 -11.32 -0.91 -11.44
CA PHE A 120 -11.96 -1.20 -10.16
C PHE A 120 -13.38 -0.64 -10.00
N SER A 121 -13.96 -0.06 -11.05
CA SER A 121 -15.37 0.38 -11.04
C SER A 121 -16.34 -0.81 -10.98
N GLU A 122 -15.97 -1.92 -11.64
CA GLU A 122 -16.70 -3.20 -11.64
C GLU A 122 -15.73 -4.32 -11.21
N PRO A 123 -15.45 -4.48 -9.91
CA PRO A 123 -14.52 -5.51 -9.43
C PRO A 123 -15.09 -6.92 -9.60
N ASP A 124 -14.21 -7.89 -9.81
CA ASP A 124 -14.57 -9.32 -9.95
C ASP A 124 -14.91 -9.96 -8.60
N LEU A 125 -14.35 -9.41 -7.51
CA LEU A 125 -14.67 -9.77 -6.13
C LEU A 125 -14.47 -8.54 -5.25
N ALA A 126 -15.37 -8.30 -4.30
CA ALA A 126 -15.21 -7.22 -3.32
C ALA A 126 -15.81 -7.63 -1.97
N PHE A 127 -15.10 -7.32 -0.89
CA PHE A 127 -15.57 -7.52 0.49
C PHE A 127 -14.78 -6.60 1.43
N GLY A 128 -15.46 -6.01 2.42
CA GLY A 128 -14.85 -5.04 3.33
C GLY A 128 -14.15 -3.91 2.56
N ARG A 129 -12.90 -3.62 2.92
CA ARG A 129 -12.06 -2.61 2.24
C ARG A 129 -11.34 -3.12 0.99
N PHE A 130 -11.53 -4.38 0.62
CA PHE A 130 -10.80 -5.05 -0.45
C PHE A 130 -11.65 -5.15 -1.72
N SER A 131 -11.03 -4.87 -2.86
CA SER A 131 -11.59 -5.11 -4.20
C SER A 131 -10.56 -5.86 -5.05
N PHE A 132 -10.99 -6.75 -5.92
CA PHE A 132 -10.11 -7.60 -6.72
C PHE A 132 -10.54 -7.64 -8.18
N VAL A 133 -9.57 -7.73 -9.07
CA VAL A 133 -9.75 -7.85 -10.52
C VAL A 133 -8.73 -8.83 -11.09
N PHE A 134 -9.15 -9.72 -11.98
CA PHE A 134 -8.32 -10.82 -12.46
C PHE A 134 -8.17 -10.81 -13.98
N SER A 135 -7.03 -11.31 -14.46
CA SER A 135 -6.67 -11.35 -15.87
C SER A 135 -7.30 -12.51 -16.66
N SER A 136 -8.00 -13.44 -16.01
CA SER A 136 -8.52 -14.64 -16.67
C SER A 136 -9.86 -14.40 -17.38
N VAL A 137 -10.07 -14.97 -18.57
CA VAL A 137 -11.37 -14.86 -19.25
C VAL A 137 -12.42 -15.71 -18.54
N THR A 138 -11.99 -16.82 -17.93
CA THR A 138 -12.79 -17.69 -17.09
C THR A 138 -12.81 -17.18 -15.65
N PRO A 139 -13.98 -16.87 -15.06
CA PRO A 139 -14.06 -16.29 -13.72
C PRO A 139 -13.51 -17.15 -12.58
N ASP A 140 -13.46 -18.47 -12.79
CA ASP A 140 -13.20 -19.47 -11.75
C ASP A 140 -11.80 -20.10 -11.83
N ASP A 141 -10.89 -19.49 -12.60
CA ASP A 141 -9.50 -19.95 -12.70
C ASP A 141 -8.73 -19.59 -11.41
N PRO A 142 -8.30 -20.57 -10.60
CA PRO A 142 -7.68 -20.32 -9.28
C PRO A 142 -6.29 -19.68 -9.38
N GLU A 143 -5.56 -19.97 -10.46
CA GLU A 143 -4.21 -19.45 -10.72
C GLU A 143 -4.22 -18.08 -11.40
N ALA A 144 -5.41 -17.55 -11.70
CA ALA A 144 -5.55 -16.26 -12.34
C ALA A 144 -4.91 -15.14 -11.50
N LEU A 145 -3.85 -14.54 -12.02
CA LEU A 145 -3.23 -13.38 -11.42
C LEU A 145 -4.13 -12.14 -11.59
N GLY A 146 -4.07 -11.27 -10.59
CA GLY A 146 -4.90 -10.09 -10.51
C GLY A 146 -4.33 -9.02 -9.62
N LEU A 147 -5.08 -7.93 -9.52
CA LEU A 147 -4.80 -6.83 -8.63
C LEU A 147 -5.83 -6.79 -7.50
N ALA A 148 -5.34 -6.69 -6.28
CA ALA A 148 -6.10 -6.29 -5.11
C ALA A 148 -5.98 -4.77 -4.93
N ARG A 149 -7.08 -4.13 -4.52
CA ARG A 149 -7.14 -2.74 -4.07
C ARG A 149 -7.64 -2.71 -2.63
N VAL A 150 -6.90 -2.06 -1.76
CA VAL A 150 -7.27 -1.79 -0.36
C VAL A 150 -7.65 -0.33 -0.23
N SER A 151 -8.86 -0.05 0.25
CA SER A 151 -9.36 1.32 0.41
C SER A 151 -9.21 1.80 1.86
N LEU A 152 -8.38 2.80 2.08
CA LEU A 152 -8.09 3.39 3.39
C LEU A 152 -8.78 4.74 3.48
N GLY A 153 -9.54 4.96 4.55
CA GLY A 153 -10.27 6.20 4.80
C GLY A 153 -9.64 6.91 5.98
N MET A 154 -9.37 8.21 5.83
CA MET A 154 -8.91 9.07 6.91
C MET A 154 -10.00 10.08 7.25
N LEU A 155 -10.28 10.24 8.53
CA LEU A 155 -11.05 11.38 9.02
C LEU A 155 -10.14 12.61 8.96
N MET A 156 -10.54 13.60 8.17
CA MET A 156 -9.97 14.94 8.31
C MET A 156 -10.81 15.75 9.32
N PRO A 157 -10.18 16.56 10.17
CA PRO A 157 -10.91 17.61 10.87
C PRO A 157 -11.54 18.56 9.84
N PRO A 158 -12.70 19.17 10.16
CA PRO A 158 -13.34 20.13 9.27
C PRO A 158 -12.34 21.24 8.91
N LYS A 159 -12.38 21.71 7.67
CA LYS A 159 -11.60 22.88 7.26
C LYS A 159 -12.16 24.07 8.05
N ASP A 160 -11.38 24.60 8.99
CA ASP A 160 -11.66 25.89 9.61
C ASP A 160 -11.61 26.96 8.50
N HIS A 161 -12.77 27.25 7.90
CA HIS A 161 -12.94 28.46 7.14
C HIS A 161 -13.09 29.58 8.18
N GLU A 162 -12.02 30.36 8.36
CA GLU A 162 -12.06 31.66 9.02
C GLU A 162 -13.35 32.40 8.62
N PRO A 163 -14.23 32.78 9.56
CA PRO A 163 -15.48 33.41 9.23
C PRO A 163 -15.20 34.80 8.68
N LYS A 164 -15.51 35.01 7.40
CA LYS A 164 -15.76 36.37 6.91
C LYS A 164 -17.02 36.85 7.61
N GLU A 165 -16.87 37.85 8.48
CA GLU A 165 -17.97 38.66 8.97
C GLU A 165 -18.73 39.23 7.77
N ASP A 166 -19.87 38.62 7.44
CA ASP A 166 -21.15 39.33 7.34
C ASP A 166 -22.27 38.41 6.84
N GLN A 167 -23.42 38.57 7.53
CA GLN A 167 -24.79 38.19 7.14
C GLN A 167 -25.34 36.80 7.53
N LYS A 168 -26.00 36.83 8.70
CA LYS A 168 -27.28 36.22 9.13
C LYS A 168 -27.99 35.21 8.22
N ASP A 169 -28.48 34.19 8.93
CA ASP A 169 -29.56 33.24 8.62
C ASP A 169 -29.24 32.11 7.64
N GLN A 170 -28.79 30.96 8.19
CA GLN A 170 -29.36 29.62 7.91
C GLN A 170 -28.64 28.51 8.73
N ASP A 171 -29.46 27.58 9.25
CA ASP A 171 -29.25 26.26 9.88
C ASP A 171 -27.88 25.84 10.44
N PRO A 172 -27.82 25.07 11.56
CA PRO A 172 -26.58 24.47 12.03
C PRO A 172 -26.18 23.35 11.06
N ALA A 173 -25.41 23.70 10.03
CA ALA A 173 -24.78 22.75 9.14
C ALA A 173 -23.81 21.92 9.99
N ALA A 174 -24.17 20.65 10.21
CA ALA A 174 -23.27 19.65 10.75
C ALA A 174 -21.95 19.71 9.98
N ASP A 175 -20.85 19.96 10.67
CA ASP A 175 -19.49 19.83 10.14
C ASP A 175 -19.38 18.47 9.45
N LYS A 176 -19.44 18.49 8.11
CA LYS A 176 -19.32 17.27 7.31
C LYS A 176 -17.85 16.85 7.37
N ILE A 177 -17.57 15.91 8.27
CA ILE A 177 -16.35 15.10 8.23
C ILE A 177 -16.21 14.55 6.81
N VAL A 178 -15.24 15.07 6.06
CA VAL A 178 -14.92 14.57 4.73
C VAL A 178 -13.99 13.38 4.92
N ILE A 179 -14.51 12.18 4.64
CA ILE A 179 -13.69 10.97 4.57
C ILE A 179 -13.07 10.94 3.17
N GLU A 180 -11.82 11.38 3.06
CA GLU A 180 -11.05 11.12 1.85
C GLU A 180 -10.50 9.69 1.92
N THR A 181 -10.77 8.93 0.86
CA THR A 181 -10.25 7.57 0.70
C THR A 181 -9.04 7.58 -0.22
N PHE A 182 -7.99 6.87 0.16
CA PHE A 182 -6.86 6.55 -0.71
C PHE A 182 -6.71 5.04 -0.84
N HIS A 183 -6.00 4.63 -1.90
CA HIS A 183 -5.92 3.24 -2.31
C HIS A 183 -4.48 2.75 -2.32
N LEU A 184 -4.29 1.56 -1.78
CA LEU A 184 -3.08 0.76 -1.98
C LEU A 184 -3.44 -0.44 -2.85
N TYR A 185 -2.46 -0.95 -3.59
CA TYR A 185 -2.65 -2.07 -4.49
C TYR A 185 -1.62 -3.17 -4.23
N ALA A 186 -1.98 -4.40 -4.55
CA ALA A 186 -1.07 -5.54 -4.50
C ALA A 186 -1.40 -6.54 -5.61
N THR A 187 -0.40 -7.28 -6.08
CA THR A 187 -0.59 -8.42 -6.97
C THR A 187 -1.02 -9.64 -6.14
N VAL A 188 -2.10 -10.31 -6.55
CA VAL A 188 -2.62 -11.51 -5.88
C VAL A 188 -3.18 -12.50 -6.91
N SER A 189 -3.19 -13.79 -6.59
CA SER A 189 -3.96 -14.80 -7.34
C SER A 189 -5.42 -14.86 -6.91
N ARG A 190 -6.27 -15.49 -7.72
CA ARG A 190 -7.68 -15.72 -7.39
C ARG A 190 -7.83 -16.56 -6.14
N GLU A 191 -7.05 -17.64 -6.02
CA GLU A 191 -7.03 -18.48 -4.82
C GLU A 191 -6.69 -17.67 -3.56
N GLN A 192 -5.68 -16.79 -3.63
CA GLN A 192 -5.29 -15.93 -2.52
C GLN A 192 -6.43 -14.98 -2.09
N ALA A 193 -7.15 -14.41 -3.05
CA ALA A 193 -8.29 -13.55 -2.77
C ALA A 193 -9.47 -14.33 -2.14
N ASP A 194 -9.74 -15.55 -2.61
CA ASP A 194 -10.79 -16.41 -2.05
C ASP A 194 -10.40 -16.89 -0.64
N ARG A 195 -9.12 -17.18 -0.37
CA ARG A 195 -8.60 -17.44 0.99
C ARG A 195 -8.83 -16.25 1.92
N LEU A 196 -8.56 -15.03 1.44
CA LEU A 196 -8.79 -13.82 2.23
C LEU A 196 -10.28 -13.64 2.54
N ARG A 197 -11.18 -13.89 1.59
CA ARG A 197 -12.64 -13.85 1.82
C ARG A 197 -13.08 -14.88 2.87
N ASN A 198 -12.63 -16.12 2.73
CA ASN A 198 -13.07 -17.24 3.57
C ASN A 198 -12.54 -17.17 5.00
N SER A 199 -11.50 -16.37 5.26
CA SER A 199 -10.97 -16.17 6.60
C SER A 199 -11.94 -15.45 7.55
N GLY A 200 -13.02 -14.83 7.05
CA GLY A 200 -14.00 -14.11 7.87
C GLY A 200 -13.40 -12.93 8.66
N SER A 201 -12.22 -12.50 8.23
CA SER A 201 -11.33 -11.60 8.93
C SER A 201 -11.83 -10.15 8.91
N ASP A 202 -11.75 -9.45 10.04
CA ASP A 202 -11.78 -7.98 10.13
C ASP A 202 -10.74 -7.36 9.16
N ASP A 203 -10.96 -6.13 8.71
CA ASP A 203 -10.07 -5.35 7.86
C ASP A 203 -8.61 -5.36 8.36
N LYS A 204 -8.39 -5.32 9.69
CA LYS A 204 -7.03 -5.38 10.27
C LYS A 204 -6.35 -6.73 10.08
N SER A 205 -7.04 -7.81 10.43
CA SER A 205 -6.53 -9.16 10.23
C SER A 205 -6.41 -9.49 8.73
N GLY A 206 -7.21 -8.84 7.88
CA GLY A 206 -7.17 -9.03 6.42
C GLY A 206 -5.90 -8.44 5.82
N LEU A 207 -5.49 -7.25 6.29
CA LEU A 207 -4.21 -6.65 5.92
C LEU A 207 -3.03 -7.49 6.43
N GLY A 208 -3.12 -8.02 7.65
CA GLY A 208 -2.12 -8.93 8.21
C GLY A 208 -1.94 -10.18 7.36
N LEU A 209 -3.03 -10.90 7.06
CA LEU A 209 -3.02 -12.07 6.18
C LEU A 209 -2.44 -11.76 4.79
N LEU A 210 -2.80 -10.61 4.22
CA LEU A 210 -2.32 -10.19 2.90
C LEU A 210 -0.80 -9.95 2.89
N CYS A 211 -0.26 -9.31 3.92
CA CYS A 211 1.15 -8.95 3.97
C CYS A 211 2.04 -10.08 4.51
N GLU A 212 1.59 -10.80 5.53
CA GLU A 212 2.37 -11.83 6.23
C GLU A 212 2.23 -13.19 5.55
N ASP A 213 1.01 -13.71 5.47
CA ASP A 213 0.76 -15.08 4.97
C ASP A 213 0.86 -15.17 3.46
N LEU A 214 0.41 -14.12 2.76
CA LEU A 214 0.43 -14.07 1.30
C LEU A 214 1.66 -13.35 0.74
N SER A 215 2.48 -12.74 1.61
CA SER A 215 3.69 -11.99 1.24
C SER A 215 3.43 -10.94 0.14
N ALA A 216 2.21 -10.38 0.11
CA ALA A 216 1.82 -9.44 -0.91
C ALA A 216 2.44 -8.07 -0.62
N LYS A 217 2.94 -7.42 -1.67
CA LYS A 217 3.58 -6.12 -1.57
C LYS A 217 2.55 -5.02 -1.88
N LEU A 218 2.31 -4.16 -0.90
CA LEU A 218 1.46 -2.99 -1.07
C LEU A 218 2.21 -1.88 -1.82
N MET A 219 1.53 -1.28 -2.79
CA MET A 219 2.07 -0.29 -3.72
C MET A 219 1.09 0.89 -3.84
N GLY A 220 1.62 2.09 -4.09
CA GLY A 220 0.81 3.23 -4.47
C GLY A 220 0.37 3.15 -5.93
N TYR A 221 -0.35 4.17 -6.38
CA TYR A 221 -0.89 4.23 -7.74
C TYR A 221 0.22 4.21 -8.81
N ASP A 222 1.21 5.08 -8.67
CA ASP A 222 2.26 5.27 -9.69
C ASP A 222 3.09 3.97 -9.79
N SER A 223 3.52 3.36 -8.68
CA SER A 223 4.27 2.10 -8.74
C SER A 223 3.43 0.95 -9.29
N THR A 224 2.12 0.91 -9.02
CA THR A 224 1.25 -0.14 -9.56
C THR A 224 1.15 -0.02 -11.07
N CYS A 225 0.97 1.19 -11.60
CA CYS A 225 0.97 1.41 -13.05
C CYS A 225 2.29 1.00 -13.70
N ASP A 226 3.43 1.33 -13.08
CA ASP A 226 4.75 1.05 -13.63
C ASP A 226 5.10 -0.45 -13.56
N THR A 227 4.88 -1.10 -12.41
CA THR A 227 5.25 -2.51 -12.20
C THR A 227 4.27 -3.50 -12.81
N CYS A 228 2.98 -3.14 -12.88
CA CYS A 228 1.91 -4.05 -13.30
C CYS A 228 1.31 -3.69 -14.66
N SER A 229 1.94 -2.83 -15.46
CA SER A 229 1.43 -2.38 -16.77
C SER A 229 0.92 -3.52 -17.67
N ASP A 230 1.68 -4.61 -17.79
CA ASP A 230 1.30 -5.77 -18.59
C ASP A 230 0.08 -6.50 -18.02
N MET A 231 0.04 -6.65 -16.70
CA MET A 231 -1.09 -7.26 -15.98
C MET A 231 -2.36 -6.42 -16.13
N ILE A 232 -2.25 -5.10 -15.98
CA ILE A 232 -3.33 -4.13 -16.18
C ILE A 232 -3.91 -4.28 -17.59
N SER A 233 -3.05 -4.37 -18.61
CA SER A 233 -3.45 -4.56 -20.01
C SER A 233 -4.15 -5.91 -20.23
N SER A 234 -3.68 -6.98 -19.57
CA SER A 234 -4.31 -8.30 -19.61
C SER A 234 -5.69 -8.30 -18.94
N ILE A 235 -5.84 -7.65 -17.78
CA ILE A 235 -7.12 -7.50 -17.07
C ILE A 235 -8.13 -6.75 -17.94
N LEU A 236 -7.75 -5.62 -18.54
CA LEU A 236 -8.61 -4.86 -19.44
C LEU A 236 -9.09 -5.71 -20.63
N SER A 237 -8.17 -6.47 -21.23
CA SER A 237 -8.48 -7.36 -22.35
C SER A 237 -9.45 -8.47 -21.95
N ALA A 238 -9.24 -9.09 -20.79
CA ALA A 238 -10.12 -10.12 -20.24
C ALA A 238 -11.52 -9.58 -19.95
N LYS A 239 -11.63 -8.41 -19.29
CA LYS A 239 -12.91 -7.75 -19.03
C LYS A 239 -13.68 -7.45 -20.31
N LYS A 240 -12.99 -6.96 -21.34
CA LYS A 240 -13.59 -6.72 -22.66
C LYS A 240 -14.08 -8.01 -23.33
N ALA A 241 -13.32 -9.11 -23.20
CA ALA A 241 -13.72 -10.42 -23.71
C ALA A 241 -14.98 -10.95 -22.99
N ARG A 242 -15.04 -10.86 -21.65
CA ARG A 242 -16.21 -11.24 -20.85
C ARG A 242 -17.46 -10.44 -21.27
N LYS A 243 -17.34 -9.11 -21.45
CA LYS A 243 -18.45 -8.26 -21.94
C LYS A 243 -18.94 -8.64 -23.34
N ARG A 244 -18.06 -9.15 -24.21
CA ARG A 244 -18.45 -9.65 -25.56
C ARG A 244 -19.18 -10.98 -25.49
N LEU A 245 -18.76 -11.89 -24.59
CA LEU A 245 -19.42 -13.20 -24.40
C LEU A 245 -20.81 -13.06 -23.78
N GLN A 246 -21.04 -12.05 -22.95
CA GLN A 246 -22.33 -11.77 -22.33
C GLN A 246 -23.33 -11.01 -23.22
N ARG A 247 -22.91 -10.52 -24.41
CA ARG A 247 -23.85 -9.85 -25.35
C ARG A 247 -24.72 -10.90 -26.04
N PRO A 248 -26.06 -10.77 -26.02
CA PRO A 248 -26.94 -11.69 -26.74
C PRO A 248 -26.65 -11.63 -28.24
N LYS A 249 -26.46 -12.80 -28.86
CA LYS A 249 -26.33 -12.93 -30.32
C LYS A 249 -27.71 -12.65 -30.93
N ASN A 250 -28.01 -11.38 -31.23
CA ASN A 250 -29.13 -11.03 -32.09
C ASN A 250 -28.80 -11.45 -33.53
N PHE A 251 -28.93 -12.73 -33.83
CA PHE A 251 -29.11 -13.17 -35.20
C PHE A 251 -30.49 -12.73 -35.65
N LYS A 252 -30.58 -11.55 -36.27
CA LYS A 252 -31.66 -11.27 -37.20
C LYS A 252 -31.41 -12.18 -38.41
N ILE A 253 -32.11 -13.30 -38.45
CA ILE A 253 -32.30 -14.05 -39.69
C ILE A 253 -33.30 -13.23 -40.49
N SER A 254 -32.81 -12.58 -41.54
CA SER A 254 -33.63 -11.96 -42.56
C SER A 254 -34.08 -13.06 -43.53
N GLN A 255 -35.40 -13.17 -43.67
CA GLN A 255 -36.19 -13.95 -44.63
C GLN A 255 -36.38 -15.45 -44.35
#